data_AF-A0A9W8GJF3-F1
#
_entry.id   AF-A0A9W8GJF3-F1
#
_cell.length_a   1.000
_cell.length_b   1.000
_cell.length_c   1.000
_cell.angle_alpha   90.00
_cell.angle_beta   90.00
_cell.angle_gamma   90.00
#
_symmetry.space_group_name_H-M   'P 1'
#
loop_
_entity.id
_entity.type
_entity.pdbx_description
1 polymer ?
#
loop_
_entity_poly.entity_id
_entity_poly.type
_entity_poly.pdbx_seq_one_letter_code
_entity_poly.pdbx_strand_id
1 'polypeptide(L)'
;MRTRGLLSRGKQRIGGYINRFLFENQCLRDEYFATSYIVPQRLLLGVRIIAFVYCASVLISNMVSNIMNGAGWSWAAYFTTLTYFGITLYYWFAAYNTGRCLVKHRHVRKEGVAGRAISHPMPLPPDQLAMLASASSRVFGTPAGRVCENRRTELDHVRLLRLGAHGASDDQVNSTSGESETVQEMSEFDDFSVVSESEIDVNEKRSAGPALTTAHQLSLAAQWILYELFACYAPLVSIIYWAVLYPSQGGIGSVFDMWMGISMHGLNTVFMSLEVLVFARCPFRWTHVGVALGAMFMYLALTYLMVTWYGFYVYPFFEAKYFGVGGVVVFCVLMLDVAALSWVVLMMVHRWRDRAYPRKWPPVQCLPAAA
;
A
#
# COMPACT_ATOMS: atom_id res chain seq x y z
N MET A 1 42.32 9.84 14.66
CA MET A 1 41.13 9.73 15.55
C MET A 1 39.85 10.41 15.03
N ARG A 2 39.88 11.32 14.05
CA ARG A 2 38.69 12.08 13.57
C ARG A 2 37.67 11.27 12.73
N THR A 3 38.07 10.15 12.13
CA THR A 3 37.24 9.34 11.22
C THR A 3 36.22 8.43 11.93
N ARG A 4 36.46 8.03 13.19
CA ARG A 4 35.52 7.17 13.94
C ARG A 4 34.21 7.88 14.31
N GLY A 5 34.21 9.19 14.51
CA GLY A 5 33.01 9.95 14.89
C GLY A 5 32.03 10.20 13.73
N LEU A 6 32.49 10.18 12.47
CA LEU A 6 31.63 10.40 11.30
C LEU A 6 30.82 9.13 10.96
N LEU A 7 31.44 7.95 11.09
CA LEU A 7 30.77 6.67 10.84
C LEU A 7 29.66 6.36 11.86
N SER A 8 29.84 6.74 13.14
CA SER A 8 28.80 6.54 14.16
C SER A 8 27.59 7.46 13.94
N ARG A 9 27.82 8.74 13.62
CA ARG A 9 26.74 9.69 13.29
C ARG A 9 25.95 9.28 12.04
N GLY A 10 26.61 8.75 11.02
CA GLY A 10 25.95 8.23 9.81
C GLY A 10 25.02 7.03 10.12
N LYS A 11 25.51 6.05 10.90
CA LYS A 11 24.70 4.89 11.32
C LYS A 11 23.46 5.30 12.12
N GLN A 12 23.60 6.26 13.04
CA GLN A 12 22.47 6.74 13.85
C GLN A 12 21.41 7.46 12.99
N ARG A 13 21.83 8.23 11.99
CA ARG A 13 20.90 8.87 11.03
C ARG A 13 20.16 7.85 10.16
N ILE A 14 20.86 6.89 9.56
CA ILE A 14 20.23 5.86 8.71
C ILE A 14 19.26 5.00 9.54
N GLY A 15 19.64 4.61 10.75
CA GLY A 15 18.77 3.89 11.67
C GLY A 15 17.49 4.67 12.01
N GLY A 16 17.61 5.98 12.23
CA GLY A 16 16.47 6.87 12.47
C GLY A 16 15.50 6.93 11.29
N TYR A 17 16.00 7.06 10.06
CA TYR A 17 15.14 7.07 8.86
C TYR A 17 14.42 5.73 8.64
N ILE A 18 15.13 4.61 8.81
CA ILE A 18 14.52 3.27 8.68
C ILE A 18 13.44 3.08 9.75
N ASN A 19 13.72 3.46 11.01
CA ASN A 19 12.76 3.34 12.10
C ASN A 19 11.50 4.20 11.83
N ARG A 20 11.69 5.46 11.42
CA ARG A 20 10.59 6.34 11.02
C ARG A 20 9.80 5.77 9.84
N PHE A 21 10.48 5.27 8.81
CA PHE A 21 9.82 4.67 7.65
C PHE A 21 9.02 3.41 8.01
N LEU A 22 9.56 2.54 8.86
CA LEU A 22 8.92 1.26 9.20
C LEU A 22 7.80 1.40 10.24
N PHE A 23 7.95 2.29 11.22
CA PHE A 23 7.04 2.33 12.38
C PHE A 23 6.19 3.61 12.44
N GLU A 24 6.66 4.74 11.90
CA GLU A 24 5.90 6.00 11.90
C GLU A 24 5.09 6.19 10.60
N ASN A 25 5.35 5.39 9.57
CA ASN A 25 4.63 5.48 8.29
C ASN A 25 3.23 4.87 8.41
N GLN A 26 2.23 5.74 8.61
CA GLN A 26 0.81 5.38 8.71
C GLN A 26 0.25 4.64 7.48
N CYS A 27 1.03 4.51 6.41
CA CYS A 27 0.61 3.95 5.15
C CYS A 27 1.16 2.51 5.00
N LEU A 28 2.01 2.05 5.94
CA LEU A 28 2.35 0.63 6.22
C LEU A 28 1.38 0.02 7.25
N ARG A 29 0.11 -0.16 6.86
CA ARG A 29 -0.89 -0.84 7.71
C ARG A 29 -1.51 -2.03 7.02
N ASP A 30 -1.83 -3.05 7.81
CA ASP A 30 -2.42 -4.31 7.34
C ASP A 30 -3.61 -4.08 6.41
N GLU A 31 -4.46 -3.08 6.69
CA GLU A 31 -5.67 -2.84 5.91
C GLU A 31 -5.37 -2.55 4.43
N TYR A 32 -4.25 -1.88 4.12
CA TYR A 32 -3.88 -1.54 2.74
C TYR A 32 -3.33 -2.74 1.95
N PHE A 33 -2.70 -3.69 2.64
CA PHE A 33 -1.98 -4.78 2.00
C PHE A 33 -2.73 -6.11 2.05
N ALA A 34 -3.60 -6.29 3.04
CA ALA A 34 -4.30 -7.55 3.33
C ALA A 34 -5.79 -7.53 2.94
N THR A 35 -6.34 -6.43 2.45
CA THR A 35 -7.76 -6.32 2.10
C THR A 35 -7.97 -5.87 0.65
N SER A 36 -9.12 -6.22 0.07
CA SER A 36 -9.54 -5.86 -1.29
C SER A 36 -10.84 -5.04 -1.27
N TYR A 37 -11.09 -4.30 -2.36
CA TYR A 37 -12.34 -3.57 -2.58
C TYR A 37 -13.54 -4.48 -2.78
N ILE A 38 -13.35 -5.57 -3.54
CA ILE A 38 -14.43 -6.38 -4.07
C ILE A 38 -14.42 -7.77 -3.43
N VAL A 39 -13.22 -8.30 -3.16
CA VAL A 39 -13.05 -9.72 -2.81
C VAL A 39 -13.00 -9.91 -1.29
N PRO A 40 -13.79 -10.85 -0.72
CA PRO A 40 -13.68 -11.21 0.69
C PRO A 40 -12.27 -11.69 1.04
N GLN A 41 -11.77 -11.33 2.23
CA GLN A 41 -10.39 -11.58 2.64
C GLN A 41 -9.94 -13.05 2.53
N ARG A 42 -10.84 -14.01 2.78
CA ARG A 42 -10.53 -15.45 2.64
C ARG A 42 -10.28 -15.86 1.19
N LEU A 43 -11.10 -15.34 0.27
CA LEU A 43 -10.95 -15.61 -1.15
C LEU A 43 -9.70 -14.92 -1.70
N LEU A 44 -9.43 -13.69 -1.26
CA LEU A 44 -8.21 -12.97 -1.60
C LEU A 44 -6.95 -13.76 -1.19
N LEU A 45 -6.92 -14.33 0.01
CA LEU A 45 -5.83 -15.20 0.46
C LEU A 45 -5.67 -16.41 -0.45
N GLY A 46 -6.78 -17.09 -0.79
CA GLY A 46 -6.76 -18.24 -1.69
C GLY A 46 -6.20 -17.90 -3.07
N VAL A 47 -6.66 -16.81 -3.68
CA VAL A 47 -6.17 -16.33 -4.98
C VAL A 47 -4.67 -16.04 -4.94
N ARG A 48 -4.17 -15.36 -3.89
CA ARG A 48 -2.75 -15.03 -3.76
C ARG A 48 -1.87 -16.26 -3.56
N ILE A 49 -2.34 -17.27 -2.81
CA ILE A 49 -1.65 -18.55 -2.66
C ILE A 49 -1.58 -19.29 -3.99
N ILE A 50 -2.69 -19.36 -4.73
CA ILE A 50 -2.74 -20.02 -6.05
C ILE A 50 -1.80 -19.31 -7.03
N ALA A 51 -1.83 -17.97 -7.09
CA ALA A 51 -0.94 -17.19 -7.94
C ALA A 51 0.54 -17.39 -7.56
N PHE A 52 0.86 -17.40 -6.25
CA PHE A 52 2.22 -17.69 -5.79
C PHE A 52 2.70 -19.07 -6.24
N VAL A 53 1.91 -20.12 -6.00
CA VAL A 53 2.27 -21.50 -6.37
C VAL A 53 2.45 -21.63 -7.90
N TYR A 54 1.56 -21.02 -8.67
CA TYR A 54 1.66 -21.01 -10.13
C TYR A 54 2.91 -20.25 -10.63
N CYS A 55 3.19 -19.07 -10.09
CA CYS A 55 4.40 -18.33 -10.49
C CYS A 55 5.68 -19.08 -10.11
N ALA A 56 5.70 -19.69 -8.91
CA ALA A 56 6.82 -20.52 -8.48
C ALA A 56 7.02 -21.74 -9.40
N SER A 57 5.94 -22.41 -9.82
CA SER A 57 6.05 -23.58 -10.71
C SER A 57 6.58 -23.19 -12.09
N VAL A 58 6.08 -22.11 -12.69
CA VAL A 58 6.58 -21.59 -13.97
C VAL A 58 8.05 -21.21 -13.87
N LEU A 59 8.46 -20.53 -12.78
CA LEU A 59 9.85 -20.14 -12.57
C LEU A 59 10.78 -21.36 -12.45
N ILE A 60 10.35 -22.41 -11.73
CA ILE A 60 11.08 -23.67 -11.60
C ILE A 60 11.16 -24.37 -12.97
N SER A 61 10.06 -24.44 -13.72
CA SER A 61 10.05 -25.01 -15.07
C SER A 61 10.98 -24.28 -16.03
N ASN A 62 11.01 -22.94 -15.97
CA ASN A 62 11.93 -22.12 -16.74
C ASN A 62 13.38 -22.42 -16.36
N MET A 63 13.70 -22.48 -15.06
CA MET A 63 15.04 -22.83 -14.57
C MET A 63 15.47 -24.22 -15.06
N VAL A 64 14.62 -25.23 -14.88
CA VAL A 64 14.91 -26.62 -15.27
C VAL A 64 15.15 -26.72 -16.78
N SER A 65 14.28 -26.11 -17.59
CA SER A 65 14.42 -26.09 -19.05
C SER A 65 15.75 -25.45 -19.49
N ASN A 66 16.10 -24.30 -18.91
CA ASN A 66 17.37 -23.62 -19.22
C ASN A 66 18.61 -24.44 -18.83
N ILE A 67 18.57 -25.13 -17.68
CA ILE A 67 19.67 -26.02 -17.24
C ILE A 67 19.79 -27.21 -18.19
N MET A 68 18.67 -27.85 -18.56
CA MET A 68 18.67 -29.00 -19.48
C MET A 68 19.17 -28.63 -20.88
N ASN A 69 18.92 -27.40 -21.33
CA ASN A 69 19.41 -26.90 -22.62
C ASN A 69 20.82 -26.31 -22.57
N GLY A 70 21.53 -26.41 -21.43
CA GLY A 70 22.92 -25.97 -21.30
C GLY A 70 23.13 -24.45 -21.18
N ALA A 71 22.08 -23.67 -20.92
CA ALA A 71 22.16 -22.21 -20.79
C ALA A 71 22.84 -21.74 -19.47
N GLY A 72 23.09 -22.66 -18.54
CA GLY A 72 23.78 -22.38 -17.27
C GLY A 72 23.00 -21.44 -16.36
N TRP A 73 23.66 -20.41 -15.81
CA TRP A 73 23.04 -19.40 -14.92
C TRP A 73 22.54 -18.15 -15.65
N SER A 74 22.77 -18.06 -16.96
CA SER A 74 22.51 -16.85 -17.70
C SER A 74 21.00 -16.53 -17.86
N TRP A 75 20.14 -17.52 -17.73
CA TRP A 75 18.67 -17.37 -17.76
C TRP A 75 18.15 -16.41 -16.68
N ALA A 76 18.87 -16.26 -15.57
CA ALA A 76 18.51 -15.37 -14.47
C ALA A 76 18.70 -13.88 -14.83
N ALA A 77 19.51 -13.57 -15.84
CA ALA A 77 19.80 -12.19 -16.25
C ALA A 77 18.76 -11.60 -17.21
N TYR A 78 17.84 -12.40 -17.73
CA TYR A 78 16.75 -11.89 -18.56
C TYR A 78 15.77 -11.06 -17.72
N PHE A 79 15.39 -9.89 -18.24
CA PHE A 79 14.48 -8.98 -17.54
C PHE A 79 13.14 -9.64 -17.20
N THR A 80 12.65 -10.48 -18.12
CA THR A 80 11.44 -11.29 -17.92
C THR A 80 11.57 -12.19 -16.68
N THR A 81 12.69 -12.91 -16.55
CA THR A 81 12.94 -13.79 -15.41
C THR A 81 12.99 -13.01 -14.11
N LEU A 82 13.70 -11.88 -14.07
CA LEU A 82 13.78 -11.02 -12.88
C LEU A 82 12.42 -10.45 -12.48
N THR A 83 11.63 -10.01 -13.46
CA THR A 83 10.27 -9.51 -13.24
C THR A 83 9.37 -10.62 -12.69
N TYR A 84 9.45 -11.83 -13.26
CA TYR A 84 8.63 -12.96 -12.83
C TYR A 84 9.02 -13.49 -11.45
N PHE A 85 10.33 -13.53 -11.14
CA PHE A 85 10.82 -13.80 -9.78
C PHE A 85 10.30 -12.76 -8.79
N GLY A 86 10.34 -11.49 -9.17
CA GLY A 86 9.78 -10.38 -8.42
C GLY A 86 8.30 -10.52 -8.09
N ILE A 87 7.48 -10.88 -9.08
CA ILE A 87 6.05 -11.14 -8.93
C ILE A 87 5.80 -12.36 -8.04
N THR A 88 6.61 -13.40 -8.17
CA THR A 88 6.56 -14.56 -7.29
C THR A 88 6.78 -14.16 -5.83
N LEU A 89 7.82 -13.34 -5.56
CA LEU A 89 8.08 -12.81 -4.22
C LEU A 89 6.94 -11.89 -3.74
N TYR A 90 6.40 -11.04 -4.61
CA TYR A 90 5.26 -10.20 -4.29
C TYR A 90 4.08 -11.05 -3.79
N TYR A 91 3.67 -12.08 -4.54
CA TYR A 91 2.54 -12.91 -4.14
C TYR A 91 2.81 -13.70 -2.85
N TRP A 92 4.06 -14.09 -2.60
CA TRP A 92 4.45 -14.70 -1.32
C TRP A 92 4.21 -13.74 -0.14
N PHE A 93 4.74 -12.52 -0.20
CA PHE A 93 4.53 -11.51 0.85
C PHE A 93 3.05 -11.12 0.97
N ALA A 94 2.36 -10.97 -0.16
CA ALA A 94 0.94 -10.64 -0.18
C ALA A 94 0.09 -11.74 0.47
N ALA A 95 0.35 -13.01 0.17
CA ALA A 95 -0.31 -14.14 0.82
C ALA A 95 -0.01 -14.19 2.33
N TYR A 96 1.26 -14.00 2.71
CA TYR A 96 1.69 -13.98 4.11
C TYR A 96 0.99 -12.89 4.93
N ASN A 97 1.02 -11.63 4.46
CA ASN A 97 0.41 -10.50 5.16
C ASN A 97 -1.12 -10.65 5.22
N THR A 98 -1.75 -11.17 4.15
CA THR A 98 -3.19 -11.46 4.12
C THR A 98 -3.58 -12.54 5.15
N GLY A 99 -2.80 -13.62 5.22
CA GLY A 99 -3.02 -14.72 6.15
C GLY A 99 -2.87 -14.29 7.61
N ARG A 100 -1.83 -13.51 7.92
CA ARG A 100 -1.62 -12.96 9.27
C ARG A 100 -2.76 -12.06 9.71
N CYS A 101 -3.20 -11.15 8.83
CA CYS A 101 -4.32 -10.27 9.12
C CYS A 101 -5.61 -11.08 9.42
N LEU A 102 -5.87 -12.14 8.64
CA LEU A 102 -7.03 -13.03 8.87
C LEU A 102 -6.96 -13.75 10.23
N VAL A 103 -5.77 -14.24 10.62
CA VAL A 103 -5.57 -14.90 11.93
C VAL A 103 -5.78 -13.91 13.07
N LYS A 104 -5.27 -12.68 12.94
CA LYS A 104 -5.46 -11.59 13.92
C LYS A 104 -6.95 -11.29 14.14
N HIS A 105 -7.72 -11.11 13.07
CA HIS A 105 -9.17 -10.88 13.18
C HIS A 105 -9.93 -12.03 13.84
N ARG A 106 -9.50 -13.28 13.65
CA ARG A 106 -10.11 -14.44 14.31
C ARG A 106 -9.86 -14.44 15.82
N HIS A 107 -8.67 -14.04 16.27
CA HIS A 107 -8.35 -13.96 17.70
C HIS A 107 -9.19 -12.89 18.39
N VAL A 108 -9.21 -11.67 17.84
CA VAL A 108 -10.01 -10.56 18.39
C VAL A 108 -11.49 -10.90 18.46
N ARG A 109 -12.03 -11.60 17.44
CA ARG A 109 -13.43 -12.04 17.45
C ARG A 109 -13.71 -13.07 18.55
N LYS A 110 -12.79 -14.00 18.81
CA LYS A 110 -12.94 -15.00 19.87
C LYS A 110 -12.89 -14.34 21.26
N GLU A 111 -11.94 -13.43 21.47
CA GLU A 111 -11.80 -12.69 22.73
C GLU A 111 -13.01 -11.78 22.99
N GLY A 112 -13.51 -11.08 21.97
CA GLY A 112 -14.69 -10.23 22.09
C GLY A 112 -15.97 -11.01 22.41
N VAL A 113 -16.13 -12.21 21.84
CA VAL A 113 -17.26 -13.10 22.18
C VAL A 113 -17.12 -13.65 23.60
N ALA A 114 -15.92 -14.05 24.01
CA ALA A 114 -15.66 -14.52 25.38
C ALA A 114 -15.88 -13.41 26.42
N GLY A 115 -15.41 -12.19 26.16
CA GLY A 115 -15.61 -11.04 27.04
C GLY A 115 -17.08 -10.63 27.16
N ARG A 116 -17.84 -10.67 26.05
CA ARG A 116 -19.28 -10.37 26.08
C ARG A 116 -20.08 -11.44 26.82
N ALA A 117 -19.67 -12.71 26.76
CA ALA A 117 -20.29 -13.80 27.52
C ALA A 117 -20.14 -13.64 29.05
N ILE A 118 -19.07 -12.99 29.52
CA ILE A 118 -18.84 -12.73 30.96
C ILE A 118 -19.61 -11.48 31.43
N SER A 119 -19.97 -10.56 30.53
CA SER A 119 -20.70 -9.33 30.86
C SER A 119 -22.22 -9.45 30.90
N HIS A 120 -22.79 -10.65 30.68
CA HIS A 120 -24.19 -10.84 31.03
C HIS A 120 -24.29 -10.74 32.56
N PRO A 121 -25.05 -9.77 33.11
CA PRO A 121 -25.24 -9.70 34.54
C PRO A 121 -25.73 -11.07 34.99
N MET A 122 -25.00 -11.67 35.93
CA MET A 122 -25.45 -12.88 36.61
C MET A 122 -26.91 -12.62 37.00
N PRO A 123 -27.87 -13.50 36.64
CA PRO A 123 -29.26 -13.28 36.99
C PRO A 123 -29.31 -13.01 38.49
N LEU A 124 -29.73 -11.79 38.85
CA LEU A 124 -29.80 -11.35 40.23
C LEU A 124 -30.63 -12.40 41.00
N PRO A 125 -30.18 -12.82 42.19
CA PRO A 125 -30.98 -13.69 43.04
C PRO A 125 -32.41 -13.12 43.17
N PRO A 126 -33.46 -13.97 43.16
CA PRO A 126 -34.87 -13.51 43.14
C PRO A 126 -35.21 -12.51 44.26
N ASP A 127 -34.51 -12.62 45.39
CA ASP A 127 -34.56 -11.76 46.56
C ASP A 127 -34.02 -10.33 46.31
N GLN A 128 -33.00 -10.16 45.46
CA GLN A 128 -32.52 -8.83 45.07
C GLN A 128 -33.41 -8.15 44.03
N LEU A 129 -34.06 -8.93 43.17
CA LEU A 129 -35.09 -8.44 42.25
C LEU A 129 -36.31 -7.88 43.00
N ALA A 130 -36.70 -8.49 44.12
CA ALA A 130 -37.77 -7.99 44.98
C ALA A 130 -37.40 -6.68 45.71
N MET A 131 -36.15 -6.52 46.13
CA MET A 131 -35.68 -5.25 46.72
C MET A 131 -35.63 -4.11 45.68
N LEU A 132 -35.19 -4.36 44.46
CA LEU A 132 -35.16 -3.34 43.40
C LEU A 132 -36.57 -2.95 42.94
N ALA A 133 -37.50 -3.90 42.87
CA ALA A 133 -38.91 -3.63 42.55
C ALA A 133 -39.61 -2.77 43.64
N SER A 134 -39.24 -2.94 44.92
CA SER A 134 -39.78 -2.12 46.02
C SER A 134 -39.09 -0.77 46.19
N ALA A 135 -37.86 -0.59 45.70
CA ALA A 135 -37.16 0.70 45.68
C ALA A 135 -37.63 1.60 44.53
N SER A 136 -37.95 1.02 43.36
CA SER A 136 -38.43 1.78 42.20
C SER A 136 -39.82 2.43 42.40
N SER A 137 -40.62 1.96 43.35
CA SER A 137 -41.94 2.53 43.64
C SER A 137 -41.90 3.78 44.53
N ARG A 138 -40.74 4.15 45.10
CA ARG A 138 -40.61 5.36 45.96
C ARG A 138 -40.12 6.62 45.23
N VAL A 139 -39.64 6.51 43.98
CA VAL A 139 -38.99 7.64 43.28
C VAL A 139 -39.85 8.29 42.20
N PHE A 140 -40.93 7.65 41.72
CA PHE A 140 -41.87 8.25 40.78
C PHE A 140 -43.16 8.73 41.45
N GLY A 141 -43.02 9.78 42.26
CA GLY A 141 -44.12 10.64 42.68
C GLY A 141 -44.04 11.98 41.95
N THR A 142 -44.39 12.02 40.66
CA THR A 142 -44.73 13.28 39.98
C THR A 142 -46.08 13.12 39.25
N PRO A 143 -47.00 14.08 39.42
CA PRO A 143 -48.32 13.99 38.83
C PRO A 143 -48.28 14.26 37.33
N ALA A 144 -49.12 13.52 36.61
CA ALA A 144 -49.38 13.63 35.19
C ALA A 144 -49.63 15.10 34.77
N GLY A 145 -48.78 15.62 33.88
CA GLY A 145 -48.94 16.94 33.32
C GLY A 145 -48.25 17.08 31.96
N ARG A 146 -49.05 17.03 30.90
CA ARG A 146 -48.78 17.52 29.53
C ARG A 146 -47.55 16.95 28.81
N VAL A 147 -47.80 15.89 28.03
CA VAL A 147 -47.06 15.62 26.78
C VAL A 147 -48.00 15.95 25.63
N CYS A 148 -47.95 17.20 25.16
CA CYS A 148 -48.41 17.55 23.82
C CYS A 148 -47.18 17.60 22.91
N GLU A 149 -47.10 16.60 22.03
CA GLU A 149 -47.00 16.83 20.58
C GLU A 149 -45.95 17.85 20.12
N ASN A 150 -44.73 17.36 19.83
CA ASN A 150 -43.92 17.98 18.79
C ASN A 150 -42.94 16.97 18.17
N ARG A 151 -43.39 16.31 17.10
CA ARG A 151 -42.54 15.55 16.19
C ARG A 151 -43.14 15.62 14.78
N ARG A 152 -42.68 16.59 13.98
CA ARG A 152 -42.39 16.51 12.54
C ARG A 152 -42.31 17.92 11.97
N THR A 153 -41.11 18.36 11.60
CA THR A 153 -40.75 19.02 10.33
C THR A 153 -39.41 19.76 10.51
N GLU A 154 -38.30 19.02 10.42
CA GLU A 154 -37.02 19.59 9.99
C GLU A 154 -36.40 18.61 8.98
N LEU A 155 -37.02 18.59 7.82
CA LEU A 155 -36.38 18.23 6.56
C LEU A 155 -36.74 19.39 5.63
N ASP A 156 -35.73 20.13 5.18
CA ASP A 156 -35.72 21.10 4.06
C ASP A 156 -35.08 22.45 4.42
N HIS A 157 -33.78 22.47 4.72
CA HIS A 157 -32.98 23.70 4.66
C HIS A 157 -31.52 23.45 4.23
N VAL A 158 -31.29 22.75 3.12
CA VAL A 158 -30.03 22.89 2.35
C VAL A 158 -30.29 22.69 0.85
N ARG A 159 -31.05 23.60 0.24
CA ARG A 159 -31.09 23.76 -1.22
C ARG A 159 -31.63 25.16 -1.53
N LEU A 160 -30.73 26.12 -1.62
CA LEU A 160 -30.85 27.37 -2.39
C LEU A 160 -29.68 28.27 -2.02
N LEU A 161 -28.62 28.25 -2.85
CA LEU A 161 -27.74 29.38 -3.16
C LEU A 161 -26.60 28.85 -4.04
N ARG A 162 -26.93 28.58 -5.31
CA ARG A 162 -25.96 28.60 -6.41
C ARG A 162 -26.74 28.61 -7.70
N LEU A 163 -27.06 29.81 -8.17
CA LEU A 163 -27.23 30.14 -9.58
C LEU A 163 -27.35 31.67 -9.70
N GLY A 164 -26.49 32.26 -10.54
CA GLY A 164 -26.63 33.61 -11.08
C GLY A 164 -25.70 34.66 -10.47
N ALA A 165 -24.56 34.94 -11.12
CA ALA A 165 -24.52 36.00 -12.13
C ALA A 165 -23.08 36.29 -12.60
N HIS A 166 -22.97 36.55 -13.90
CA HIS A 166 -21.80 37.05 -14.63
C HIS A 166 -21.38 38.45 -14.20
N GLY A 167 -20.10 38.76 -14.44
CA GLY A 167 -19.75 39.98 -15.19
C GLY A 167 -18.66 40.88 -14.59
N ALA A 168 -17.75 41.28 -15.47
CA ALA A 168 -16.88 42.49 -15.45
C ALA A 168 -15.77 42.55 -14.38
N SER A 169 -14.50 42.58 -14.78
CA SER A 169 -13.70 43.66 -15.39
C SER A 169 -12.97 44.52 -14.35
N ASP A 170 -11.67 44.60 -14.60
CA ASP A 170 -10.73 45.68 -14.36
C ASP A 170 -10.29 46.10 -12.95
N ASP A 171 -8.96 46.20 -12.91
CA ASP A 171 -8.16 47.28 -12.33
C ASP A 171 -7.79 47.29 -10.83
N GLN A 172 -6.47 47.14 -10.67
CA GLN A 172 -5.56 48.08 -10.01
C GLN A 172 -5.44 48.14 -8.47
N VAL A 173 -4.14 48.07 -8.10
CA VAL A 173 -3.42 49.03 -7.24
C VAL A 173 -3.23 48.72 -5.74
N ASN A 174 -1.93 48.76 -5.39
CA ASN A 174 -1.26 49.11 -4.14
C ASN A 174 -1.65 48.39 -2.84
N SER A 175 -0.71 47.67 -2.21
CA SER A 175 0.37 48.21 -1.37
C SER A 175 -0.16 49.06 -0.22
N THR A 176 0.06 48.62 1.02
CA THR A 176 0.97 49.25 2.00
C THR A 176 0.83 48.58 3.38
N SER A 177 1.95 48.63 4.12
CA SER A 177 2.09 48.73 5.60
C SER A 177 0.96 48.19 6.48
N GLY A 178 1.23 47.32 7.45
CA GLY A 178 2.19 47.58 8.52
C GLY A 178 1.45 48.25 9.66
N GLU A 179 1.06 47.47 10.66
CA GLU A 179 0.66 47.97 11.98
C GLU A 179 1.00 46.92 13.02
N SER A 180 1.91 47.32 13.90
CA SER A 180 2.18 46.73 15.19
C SER A 180 1.27 47.47 16.17
N GLU A 181 0.55 46.76 17.06
CA GLU A 181 0.38 47.26 18.42
C GLU A 181 -0.22 46.23 19.40
N THR A 182 0.31 46.32 20.62
CA THR A 182 -0.32 46.10 21.94
C THR A 182 -0.80 44.71 22.37
N VAL A 183 0.09 44.09 23.15
CA VAL A 183 -0.11 43.62 24.53
C VAL A 183 -1.45 44.01 25.17
N GLN A 184 -2.23 43.01 25.58
CA GLN A 184 -3.17 43.14 26.69
C GLN A 184 -3.12 41.88 27.56
N GLU A 185 -2.63 42.06 28.78
CA GLU A 185 -2.77 41.12 29.90
C GLU A 185 -4.25 40.83 30.15
N MET A 186 -4.59 39.55 30.28
CA MET A 186 -5.75 39.13 31.04
C MET A 186 -5.34 37.95 31.91
N SER A 187 -5.15 38.28 33.18
CA SER A 187 -5.13 37.38 34.31
C SER A 187 -6.52 36.75 34.52
N GLU A 188 -6.50 35.64 35.25
CA GLU A 188 -7.61 35.13 36.08
C GLU A 188 -8.67 34.26 35.37
N PHE A 189 -8.49 32.94 35.46
CA PHE A 189 -9.53 32.06 36.01
C PHE A 189 -8.94 30.70 36.43
N ASP A 190 -8.81 30.52 37.74
CA ASP A 190 -8.65 29.24 38.42
C ASP A 190 -9.97 28.46 38.33
N ASP A 191 -9.95 27.24 37.78
CA ASP A 191 -10.61 26.05 38.34
C ASP A 191 -10.27 24.82 37.46
N PHE A 192 -9.09 24.23 37.64
CA PHE A 192 -8.75 22.96 37.00
C PHE A 192 -8.92 21.83 38.02
N SER A 193 -10.00 21.08 37.86
CA SER A 193 -10.23 19.83 38.57
C SER A 193 -9.01 18.91 38.41
N VAL A 194 -8.34 18.63 39.52
CA VAL A 194 -7.26 17.64 39.64
C VAL A 194 -7.83 16.26 39.33
N VAL A 195 -7.88 15.90 38.05
CA VAL A 195 -8.06 14.52 37.61
C VAL A 195 -6.77 13.80 37.99
N SER A 196 -6.89 12.77 38.84
CA SER A 196 -5.73 12.05 39.36
C SER A 196 -4.85 11.53 38.21
N GLU A 197 -3.60 11.99 38.16
CA GLU A 197 -2.59 11.53 37.17
C GLU A 197 -2.35 10.01 37.23
N SER A 198 -2.78 9.35 38.31
CA SER A 198 -2.66 7.90 38.49
C SER A 198 -3.63 7.07 37.63
N GLU A 199 -4.76 7.61 37.17
CA GLU A 199 -5.71 6.86 36.32
C GLU A 199 -5.45 7.01 34.82
N ILE A 200 -4.78 8.09 34.40
CA ILE A 200 -4.44 8.33 32.99
C ILE A 200 -3.30 7.40 32.55
N ASP A 201 -2.28 7.20 33.39
CA ASP A 201 -1.09 6.40 33.05
C ASP A 201 -1.38 4.88 33.00
N VAL A 202 -2.40 4.39 33.73
CA VAL A 202 -2.82 2.98 33.69
C VAL A 202 -3.66 2.67 32.45
N ASN A 203 -4.40 3.65 31.92
CA ASN A 203 -5.23 3.45 30.72
C ASN A 203 -4.43 3.64 29.42
N GLU A 204 -3.38 4.46 29.44
CA GLU A 204 -2.46 4.63 28.30
C GLU A 204 -1.62 3.35 28.05
N LYS A 205 -1.16 2.67 29.12
CA LYS A 205 -0.49 1.36 28.99
C LYS A 205 -1.39 0.22 28.48
N ARG A 206 -2.72 0.34 28.60
CA ARG A 206 -3.67 -0.69 28.15
C ARG A 206 -4.08 -0.57 26.68
N SER A 207 -3.73 0.54 26.02
CA SER A 207 -4.08 0.79 24.61
C SER A 207 -2.93 0.56 23.63
N ALA A 208 -1.72 0.25 24.14
CA ALA A 208 -0.61 -0.22 23.32
C ALA A 208 -0.95 -1.63 22.78
N GLY A 209 -1.63 -1.68 21.64
CA GLY A 209 -1.84 -2.91 20.88
C GLY A 209 -0.50 -3.65 20.68
N PRO A 210 -0.53 -4.98 20.46
CA PRO A 210 0.67 -5.79 20.39
C PRO A 210 1.67 -5.15 19.43
N ALA A 211 2.84 -4.76 19.95
CA ALA A 211 3.88 -4.06 19.20
C ALA A 211 4.12 -4.81 17.89
N LEU A 212 3.85 -4.13 16.76
CA LEU A 212 3.99 -4.74 15.46
C LEU A 212 5.47 -5.14 15.28
N THR A 213 5.73 -6.43 15.08
CA THR A 213 7.11 -6.92 15.03
C THR A 213 7.85 -6.31 13.84
N THR A 214 9.15 -6.00 13.99
CA THR A 214 9.97 -5.44 12.90
C THR A 214 9.89 -6.29 11.63
N ALA A 215 9.86 -7.62 11.77
CA ALA A 215 9.72 -8.54 10.65
C ALA A 215 8.41 -8.33 9.85
N HIS A 216 7.31 -8.00 10.54
CA HIS A 216 6.03 -7.71 9.90
C HIS A 216 6.07 -6.37 9.15
N GLN A 217 6.68 -5.35 9.74
CA GLN A 217 6.84 -4.07 9.03
C GLN A 217 7.72 -4.21 7.80
N LEU A 218 8.79 -5.01 7.88
CA LEU A 218 9.62 -5.34 6.75
C LEU A 218 8.85 -6.12 5.67
N SER A 219 7.96 -7.06 6.05
CA SER A 219 7.15 -7.79 5.07
C SER A 219 6.11 -6.92 4.38
N LEU A 220 5.52 -5.93 5.07
CA LEU A 220 4.63 -4.93 4.47
C LEU A 220 5.41 -4.00 3.51
N ALA A 221 6.58 -3.51 3.93
CA ALA A 221 7.43 -2.67 3.11
C ALA A 221 7.91 -3.39 1.84
N ALA A 222 8.33 -4.66 1.98
CA ALA A 222 8.70 -5.50 0.84
C ALA A 222 7.52 -5.68 -0.12
N GLN A 223 6.33 -6.04 0.40
CA GLN A 223 5.13 -6.16 -0.44
C GLN A 223 4.84 -4.88 -1.22
N TRP A 224 5.00 -3.70 -0.58
CA TRP A 224 4.75 -2.41 -1.21
C TRP A 224 5.72 -2.15 -2.37
N ILE A 225 7.02 -2.24 -2.13
CA ILE A 225 8.01 -1.95 -3.16
C ILE A 225 7.92 -2.96 -4.30
N LEU A 226 7.74 -4.25 -4.00
CA LEU A 226 7.58 -5.28 -5.04
C LEU A 226 6.29 -5.03 -5.86
N TYR A 227 5.19 -4.64 -5.21
CA TYR A 227 3.94 -4.29 -5.90
C TYR A 227 4.16 -3.17 -6.92
N GLU A 228 4.74 -2.05 -6.48
CA GLU A 228 4.93 -0.89 -7.35
C GLU A 228 5.93 -1.15 -8.47
N LEU A 229 7.04 -1.83 -8.18
CA LEU A 229 8.04 -2.17 -9.19
C LEU A 229 7.44 -3.06 -10.29
N PHE A 230 6.80 -4.16 -9.90
CA PHE A 230 6.36 -5.14 -10.89
C PHE A 230 5.03 -4.78 -11.54
N ALA A 231 4.18 -3.96 -10.90
CA ALA A 231 3.05 -3.35 -11.60
C ALA A 231 3.54 -2.45 -12.74
N CYS A 232 4.65 -1.75 -12.54
CA CYS A 232 5.29 -0.90 -13.54
C CYS A 232 5.96 -1.72 -14.67
N TYR A 233 6.67 -2.78 -14.34
CA TYR A 233 7.47 -3.54 -15.31
C TYR A 233 6.72 -4.65 -16.05
N ALA A 234 5.65 -5.19 -15.46
CA ALA A 234 4.88 -6.27 -16.09
C ALA A 234 4.40 -5.90 -17.51
N PRO A 235 3.75 -4.74 -17.74
CA PRO A 235 3.34 -4.33 -19.08
C PRO A 235 4.51 -4.17 -20.05
N LEU A 236 5.64 -3.63 -19.57
CA LEU A 236 6.84 -3.44 -20.37
C LEU A 236 7.40 -4.78 -20.88
N VAL A 237 7.46 -5.80 -20.01
CA VAL A 237 7.88 -7.16 -20.39
C VAL A 237 6.95 -7.74 -21.46
N SER A 238 5.64 -7.61 -21.30
CA SER A 238 4.66 -8.11 -22.28
C SER A 238 4.83 -7.40 -23.62
N ILE A 239 4.91 -6.06 -23.63
CA ILE A 239 5.02 -5.27 -24.85
C ILE A 239 6.31 -5.61 -25.60
N ILE A 240 7.47 -5.61 -24.92
CA ILE A 240 8.76 -5.91 -25.56
C ILE A 240 8.77 -7.33 -26.11
N TYR A 241 8.26 -8.31 -25.36
CA TYR A 241 8.24 -9.68 -25.85
C TYR A 241 7.36 -9.83 -27.08
N TRP A 242 6.09 -9.42 -27.02
CA TRP A 242 5.15 -9.66 -28.10
C TRP A 242 5.38 -8.76 -29.33
N ALA A 243 5.84 -7.53 -29.14
CA ALA A 243 6.06 -6.58 -30.23
C ALA A 243 7.45 -6.73 -30.88
N VAL A 244 8.48 -7.13 -30.12
CA VAL A 244 9.87 -7.12 -30.60
C VAL A 244 10.46 -8.53 -30.67
N LEU A 245 10.35 -9.32 -29.61
CA LEU A 245 11.09 -10.59 -29.51
C LEU A 245 10.35 -11.76 -30.18
N TYR A 246 9.02 -11.86 -30.02
CA TYR A 246 8.22 -12.97 -30.52
C TYR A 246 8.30 -13.12 -32.05
N PRO A 247 8.18 -12.04 -32.87
CA PRO A 247 8.32 -12.16 -34.32
C PRO A 247 9.68 -12.70 -34.78
N SER A 248 10.73 -12.44 -33.99
CA SER A 248 12.09 -12.86 -34.32
C SER A 248 12.35 -14.35 -34.07
N GLN A 249 11.48 -15.03 -33.30
CA GLN A 249 11.65 -16.45 -32.93
C GLN A 249 11.07 -17.44 -33.95
N GLY A 250 10.45 -16.96 -35.04
CA GLY A 250 10.01 -17.81 -36.14
C GLY A 250 8.69 -18.57 -35.93
N GLY A 251 7.89 -18.23 -34.90
CA GLY A 251 6.52 -18.72 -34.71
C GLY A 251 6.30 -19.60 -33.48
N ILE A 252 5.19 -20.36 -33.49
CA ILE A 252 4.79 -21.26 -32.40
C ILE A 252 5.75 -22.46 -32.37
N GLY A 253 6.62 -22.51 -31.36
CA GLY A 253 7.49 -23.66 -31.08
C GLY A 253 6.70 -24.87 -30.54
N SER A 254 7.28 -25.60 -29.59
CA SER A 254 6.55 -26.67 -28.90
C SER A 254 5.40 -26.11 -28.05
N VAL A 255 4.46 -26.98 -27.64
CA VAL A 255 3.40 -26.60 -26.68
C VAL A 255 4.00 -26.06 -25.38
N PHE A 256 5.16 -26.59 -24.96
CA PHE A 256 5.88 -26.10 -23.80
C PHE A 256 6.41 -24.68 -24.01
N ASP A 257 6.98 -24.37 -25.18
CA ASP A 257 7.47 -23.03 -25.50
C ASP A 257 6.33 -22.01 -25.55
N MET A 258 5.19 -22.39 -26.12
CA MET A 258 4.00 -21.55 -26.13
C MET A 258 3.47 -21.31 -24.70
N TRP A 259 3.39 -22.35 -23.88
CA TRP A 259 2.99 -22.23 -22.47
C TRP A 259 3.97 -21.35 -21.69
N MET A 260 5.28 -21.53 -21.87
CA MET A 260 6.31 -20.72 -21.22
C MET A 260 6.23 -19.26 -21.67
N GLY A 261 6.06 -19.04 -22.97
CA GLY A 261 5.86 -17.73 -23.59
C GLY A 261 4.66 -16.99 -22.99
N ILE A 262 3.49 -17.65 -22.96
CA ILE A 262 2.28 -17.08 -22.37
C ILE A 262 2.44 -16.83 -20.87
N SER A 263 3.05 -17.77 -20.14
CA SER A 263 3.18 -17.66 -18.69
C SER A 263 4.12 -16.53 -18.28
N MET A 264 5.35 -16.53 -18.80
CA MET A 264 6.40 -15.58 -18.42
C MET A 264 6.16 -14.17 -18.96
N HIS A 265 5.54 -14.05 -20.14
CA HIS A 265 5.38 -12.77 -20.84
C HIS A 265 3.94 -12.27 -20.91
N GLY A 266 2.94 -13.14 -20.96
CA GLY A 266 1.53 -12.73 -20.98
C GLY A 266 0.92 -12.60 -19.58
N LEU A 267 0.96 -13.68 -18.80
CA LEU A 267 0.32 -13.73 -17.49
C LEU A 267 0.95 -12.81 -16.45
N ASN A 268 2.21 -12.41 -16.66
CA ASN A 268 2.88 -11.36 -15.89
C ASN A 268 2.02 -10.07 -15.79
N THR A 269 1.60 -9.53 -16.94
CA THR A 269 0.72 -8.35 -16.99
C THR A 269 -0.68 -8.63 -16.46
N VAL A 270 -1.23 -9.83 -16.72
CA VAL A 270 -2.56 -10.19 -16.22
C VAL A 270 -2.59 -10.20 -14.69
N PHE A 271 -1.61 -10.84 -14.05
CA PHE A 271 -1.51 -10.92 -12.61
C PHE A 271 -1.38 -9.54 -11.96
N MET A 272 -0.47 -8.71 -12.46
CA MET A 272 -0.30 -7.36 -11.91
C MET A 272 -1.50 -6.46 -12.22
N SER A 273 -2.15 -6.59 -13.37
CA SER A 273 -3.37 -5.84 -13.69
C SER A 273 -4.53 -6.22 -12.76
N LEU A 274 -4.71 -7.51 -12.47
CA LEU A 274 -5.72 -7.96 -11.50
C LEU A 274 -5.43 -7.42 -10.10
N GLU A 275 -4.16 -7.39 -9.68
CA GLU A 275 -3.80 -6.78 -8.41
C GLU A 275 -4.06 -5.27 -8.39
N VAL A 276 -3.68 -4.54 -9.43
CA VAL A 276 -3.93 -3.09 -9.52
C VAL A 276 -5.43 -2.76 -9.53
N LEU A 277 -6.22 -3.49 -10.32
CA LEU A 277 -7.62 -3.14 -10.57
C LEU A 277 -8.59 -3.71 -9.55
N VAL A 278 -8.32 -4.91 -9.00
CA VAL A 278 -9.32 -5.68 -8.23
C VAL A 278 -8.89 -5.88 -6.77
N PHE A 279 -7.64 -6.26 -6.54
CA PHE A 279 -7.24 -6.84 -5.25
C PHE A 279 -6.51 -5.85 -4.33
N ALA A 280 -5.52 -5.14 -4.82
CA ALA A 280 -4.64 -4.32 -4.00
C ALA A 280 -5.32 -3.02 -3.56
N ARG A 281 -5.22 -2.72 -2.28
CA ARG A 281 -5.52 -1.40 -1.68
C ARG A 281 -4.25 -0.61 -1.37
N CYS A 282 -3.13 -1.07 -1.91
CA CYS A 282 -1.83 -0.47 -1.69
C CYS A 282 -1.81 0.96 -2.28
N PRO A 283 -1.36 1.97 -1.51
CA PRO A 283 -1.17 3.31 -2.03
C PRO A 283 0.00 3.34 -3.02
N PHE A 284 -0.17 4.05 -4.14
CA PHE A 284 0.90 4.26 -5.12
C PHE A 284 1.46 5.67 -4.94
N ARG A 285 2.79 5.82 -4.75
CA ARG A 285 3.40 7.10 -4.34
C ARG A 285 4.42 7.64 -5.34
N TRP A 286 4.37 8.95 -5.61
CA TRP A 286 5.40 9.62 -6.43
C TRP A 286 6.82 9.46 -5.88
N THR A 287 6.98 9.39 -4.56
CA THR A 287 8.30 9.26 -3.92
C THR A 287 9.02 7.97 -4.28
N HIS A 288 8.32 6.93 -4.73
CA HIS A 288 8.91 5.64 -5.06
C HIS A 288 9.31 5.52 -6.55
N VAL A 289 9.03 6.53 -7.38
CA VAL A 289 9.44 6.52 -8.81
C VAL A 289 10.95 6.36 -8.96
N GLY A 290 11.73 6.97 -8.07
CA GLY A 290 13.19 6.86 -8.06
C GLY A 290 13.66 5.43 -7.76
N VAL A 291 12.91 4.66 -6.96
CA VAL A 291 13.22 3.25 -6.67
C VAL A 291 12.97 2.40 -7.92
N ALA A 292 11.88 2.66 -8.65
CA ALA A 292 11.64 2.04 -9.95
C ALA A 292 12.77 2.38 -10.92
N LEU A 293 12.95 3.65 -11.28
CA LEU A 293 14.00 4.04 -12.23
C LEU A 293 15.39 3.53 -11.82
N GLY A 294 15.73 3.58 -10.53
CA GLY A 294 16.96 3.00 -9.99
C GLY A 294 17.10 1.50 -10.26
N ALA A 295 16.04 0.71 -10.04
CA ALA A 295 16.03 -0.72 -10.38
C ALA A 295 16.19 -0.97 -11.88
N MET A 296 15.60 -0.13 -12.74
CA MET A 296 15.81 -0.20 -14.19
C MET A 296 17.27 0.12 -14.57
N PHE A 297 17.88 1.14 -13.98
CA PHE A 297 19.30 1.43 -14.19
C PHE A 297 20.20 0.28 -13.73
N MET A 298 19.90 -0.34 -12.57
CA MET A 298 20.62 -1.52 -12.11
C MET A 298 20.50 -2.69 -13.09
N TYR A 299 19.33 -2.85 -13.73
CA TYR A 299 19.15 -3.85 -14.77
C TYR A 299 20.01 -3.56 -16.00
N LEU A 300 20.04 -2.32 -16.49
CA LEU A 300 20.91 -1.92 -17.61
C LEU A 300 22.39 -2.17 -17.27
N ALA A 301 22.82 -1.88 -16.03
CA ALA A 301 24.18 -2.22 -15.59
C ALA A 301 24.44 -3.74 -15.62
N LEU A 302 23.47 -4.54 -15.17
CA LEU A 302 23.55 -6.01 -15.22
C LEU A 302 23.70 -6.52 -16.65
N THR A 303 23.03 -5.92 -17.65
CA THR A 303 23.15 -6.38 -19.05
C THR A 303 24.56 -6.19 -19.61
N TYR A 304 25.27 -5.14 -19.22
CA TYR A 304 26.69 -4.97 -19.59
C TYR A 304 27.61 -5.88 -18.79
N LEU A 305 27.28 -6.13 -17.51
CA LEU A 305 28.01 -7.07 -16.68
C LEU A 305 27.98 -8.49 -17.26
N MET A 306 26.84 -8.89 -17.84
CA MET A 306 26.72 -10.19 -18.55
C MET A 306 27.68 -10.30 -19.74
N VAL A 307 27.91 -9.23 -20.49
CA VAL A 307 28.89 -9.23 -21.58
C VAL A 307 30.30 -9.47 -21.03
N THR A 308 30.64 -8.82 -19.91
CA THR A 308 31.98 -8.95 -19.33
C THR A 308 32.28 -10.36 -18.79
N TRP A 309 31.28 -11.06 -18.24
CA TRP A 309 31.48 -12.39 -17.64
C TRP A 309 31.15 -13.55 -18.57
N TYR A 310 30.12 -13.43 -19.39
CA TYR A 310 29.62 -14.51 -20.23
C TYR A 310 29.89 -14.28 -21.73
N GLY A 311 30.39 -13.11 -22.12
CA GLY A 311 30.76 -12.82 -23.50
C GLY A 311 29.57 -12.58 -24.44
N PHE A 312 28.36 -12.34 -23.92
CA PHE A 312 27.18 -12.10 -24.75
C PHE A 312 26.21 -11.08 -24.13
N TYR A 313 25.40 -10.44 -24.98
CA TYR A 313 24.34 -9.54 -24.56
C TYR A 313 23.04 -10.30 -24.29
N VAL A 314 22.39 -10.01 -23.15
CA VAL A 314 21.08 -10.61 -22.78
C VAL A 314 20.03 -10.43 -23.88
N TYR A 315 20.08 -9.30 -24.58
CA TYR A 315 19.25 -9.05 -25.75
C TYR A 315 20.09 -8.51 -26.91
N PRO A 316 19.83 -8.95 -28.16
CA PRO A 316 20.60 -8.49 -29.32
C PRO A 316 20.55 -6.97 -29.55
N PHE A 317 19.47 -6.30 -29.14
CA PHE A 317 19.34 -4.85 -29.29
C PHE A 317 20.28 -4.02 -28.41
N PHE A 318 20.99 -4.65 -27.46
CA PHE A 318 22.08 -3.99 -26.72
C PHE A 318 23.44 -4.11 -27.42
N GLU A 319 23.55 -4.95 -28.46
CA GLU A 319 24.78 -5.11 -29.21
C GLU A 319 24.87 -4.05 -30.32
N ALA A 320 25.85 -3.14 -30.19
CA ALA A 320 26.06 -2.04 -31.13
C ALA A 320 26.34 -2.52 -32.57
N LYS A 321 26.71 -3.80 -32.76
CA LYS A 321 26.89 -4.41 -34.08
C LYS A 321 25.62 -4.36 -34.94
N TYR A 322 24.44 -4.48 -34.33
CA TYR A 322 23.17 -4.53 -35.08
C TYR A 322 22.54 -3.15 -35.29
N PHE A 323 22.71 -2.21 -34.35
CA PHE A 323 21.98 -0.93 -34.35
C PHE A 323 22.89 0.31 -34.19
N GLY A 324 24.20 0.14 -34.12
CA GLY A 324 25.14 1.18 -33.76
C GLY A 324 25.02 1.63 -32.30
N VAL A 325 25.97 2.44 -31.82
CA VAL A 325 25.94 2.99 -30.45
C VAL A 325 24.71 3.87 -30.24
N GLY A 326 24.33 4.66 -31.25
CA GLY A 326 23.14 5.51 -31.20
C GLY A 326 21.85 4.72 -31.00
N GLY A 327 21.69 3.58 -31.70
CA GLY A 327 20.51 2.72 -31.53
C GLY A 327 20.41 2.12 -30.13
N VAL A 328 21.52 1.66 -29.57
CA VAL A 328 21.56 1.13 -28.19
C VAL A 328 21.15 2.21 -27.18
N VAL A 329 21.64 3.44 -27.33
CA VAL A 329 21.24 4.57 -26.46
C VAL A 329 19.75 4.85 -26.58
N VAL A 330 19.19 4.85 -27.78
CA VAL A 330 17.75 5.02 -28.00
C VAL A 330 16.94 3.94 -27.30
N PHE A 331 17.35 2.66 -27.38
CA PHE A 331 16.66 1.58 -26.65
C PHE A 331 16.70 1.77 -25.14
N CYS A 332 17.86 2.14 -24.58
CA CYS A 332 17.98 2.40 -23.14
C CYS A 332 17.07 3.54 -22.68
N VAL A 333 17.03 4.66 -23.43
CA VAL A 333 16.16 5.80 -23.13
C VAL A 333 14.69 5.40 -23.25
N LEU A 334 14.31 4.70 -24.31
CA LEU A 334 12.94 4.25 -24.53
C LEU A 334 12.45 3.31 -23.41
N MET A 335 13.30 2.42 -22.89
CA MET A 335 12.93 1.59 -21.74
C MET A 335 12.67 2.41 -20.48
N LEU A 336 13.47 3.44 -20.22
CA LEU A 336 13.27 4.36 -19.09
C LEU A 336 11.99 5.19 -19.27
N ASP A 337 11.74 5.69 -20.48
CA ASP A 337 10.55 6.48 -20.81
C ASP A 337 9.27 5.64 -20.68
N VAL A 338 9.27 4.40 -21.17
CA VAL A 338 8.12 3.49 -21.02
C VAL A 338 7.89 3.14 -19.54
N ALA A 339 8.95 2.93 -18.74
CA ALA A 339 8.80 2.72 -17.31
C ALA A 339 8.22 3.96 -16.60
N ALA A 340 8.72 5.16 -16.92
CA ALA A 340 8.21 6.42 -16.37
C ALA A 340 6.74 6.66 -16.77
N LEU A 341 6.40 6.44 -18.04
CA LEU A 341 5.02 6.55 -18.55
C LEU A 341 4.10 5.54 -17.85
N SER A 342 4.55 4.29 -17.71
CA SER A 342 3.80 3.24 -17.00
C SER A 342 3.52 3.66 -15.55
N TRP A 343 4.49 4.28 -14.89
CA TRP A 343 4.31 4.85 -13.55
C TRP A 343 3.22 5.92 -13.49
N VAL A 344 3.22 6.87 -14.45
CA VAL A 344 2.19 7.91 -14.53
C VAL A 344 0.81 7.32 -14.76
N VAL A 345 0.70 6.36 -15.69
CA VAL A 345 -0.56 5.68 -15.98
C VAL A 345 -1.07 4.94 -14.74
N LEU A 346 -0.21 4.18 -14.07
CA LEU A 346 -0.57 3.48 -12.82
C LEU A 346 -1.03 4.47 -11.75
N MET A 347 -0.38 5.63 -11.62
CA MET A 347 -0.83 6.69 -10.71
C MET A 347 -2.24 7.18 -11.05
N MET A 348 -2.53 7.40 -12.33
CA MET A 348 -3.88 7.80 -12.77
C MET A 348 -4.90 6.70 -12.47
N VAL A 349 -4.58 5.44 -12.75
CA VAL A 349 -5.44 4.29 -12.48
C VAL A 349 -5.73 4.15 -10.98
N HIS A 350 -4.72 4.28 -10.12
CA HIS A 350 -4.90 4.22 -8.67
C HIS A 350 -5.78 5.37 -8.16
N ARG A 351 -5.56 6.60 -8.65
CA ARG A 351 -6.39 7.76 -8.29
C ARG A 351 -7.84 7.58 -8.73
N TRP A 352 -8.06 7.05 -9.93
CA TRP A 352 -9.40 6.74 -10.43
C TRP A 352 -10.06 5.64 -9.59
N ARG A 353 -9.38 4.52 -9.36
CA ARG A 353 -9.87 3.39 -8.55
C ARG A 353 -10.24 3.84 -7.13
N ASP A 354 -9.37 4.61 -6.47
CA ASP A 354 -9.59 5.09 -5.12
C ASP A 354 -10.76 6.09 -5.03
N ARG A 355 -11.07 6.82 -6.11
CA ARG A 355 -12.28 7.67 -6.22
C ARG A 355 -13.53 6.84 -6.47
N ALA A 356 -13.45 5.81 -7.32
CA ALA A 356 -14.58 4.94 -7.66
C ALA A 356 -15.02 4.06 -6.48
N TYR A 357 -14.07 3.67 -5.63
CA TYR A 357 -14.32 2.84 -4.45
C TYR A 357 -13.90 3.59 -3.16
N PRO A 358 -14.67 4.61 -2.74
CA PRO A 358 -14.32 5.43 -1.59
C PRO A 358 -14.20 4.58 -0.33
N ARG A 359 -13.17 4.89 0.46
CA ARG A 359 -12.84 4.15 1.68
C ARG A 359 -13.97 4.36 2.69
N LYS A 360 -14.45 3.29 3.32
CA LYS A 360 -15.31 3.37 4.51
C LYS A 360 -14.56 3.82 5.77
N TRP A 361 -13.26 4.06 5.66
CA TRP A 361 -12.37 4.45 6.74
C TRP A 361 -11.89 5.89 6.49
N PRO A 362 -11.65 6.69 7.54
CA PRO A 362 -11.24 8.08 7.39
C PRO A 362 -9.96 8.18 6.51
N PRO A 363 -9.85 9.21 5.66
CA PRO A 363 -8.66 9.42 4.85
C PRO A 363 -7.46 9.53 5.77
N VAL A 364 -6.42 8.73 5.51
CA VAL A 364 -5.17 8.83 6.26
C VAL A 364 -4.48 10.09 5.82
N GLN A 365 -4.34 11.05 6.75
CA GLN A 365 -3.38 12.14 6.62
C GLN A 365 -1.98 11.51 6.69
N CYS A 366 -1.50 10.92 5.59
CA CYS A 366 -0.10 10.49 5.52
C CYS A 366 0.74 11.75 5.82
N LEU A 367 1.65 11.67 6.79
CA LEU A 367 2.55 12.79 7.15
C LEU A 367 3.09 13.44 5.87
N PRO A 368 3.05 14.78 5.74
CA PRO A 368 3.71 15.44 4.62
C PRO A 368 5.16 14.96 4.60
N ALA A 369 5.67 14.62 3.41
CA ALA A 369 7.07 14.29 3.25
C ALA A 369 7.86 15.42 3.91
N ALA A 370 8.60 15.11 4.98
CA ALA A 370 9.45 16.09 5.62
C ALA A 370 10.39 16.62 4.55
N ALA A 371 10.20 17.89 4.18
CA ALA A 371 10.96 18.57 3.15
C ALA A 371 12.43 18.71 3.54
#